data_AF-A0A6C0AGA4-F1
#
_entry.id   AF-A0A6C0AGA4-F1
#
_cell.length_a   1.000
_cell.length_b   1.000
_cell.length_c   1.000
_cell.angle_alpha   90.00
_cell.angle_beta   90.00
_cell.angle_gamma   90.00
#
_symmetry.space_group_name_H-M   'P 1'
#
loop_
_entity.id
_entity.type
_entity.pdbx_description
1 polymer ?
#
loop_
_entity_poly.entity_id
_entity_poly.type
_entity_poly.pdbx_seq_one_letter_code
_entity_poly.pdbx_strand_id
1 'polypeptide(L)'
;MNVPNYCEICNVHFNRPSHYREHIKTKKHIQNLISNKMEKREDVPYDIFKQLCQQFDNKLKELKQELRQEFEEKITNLEYQLKKTPNIQNSGHIGDNITVNIQINPHGKENWSYILPQLPKMIKKTNVLIPELVRKLHFDKYHPENHNIQVSNIKSNRIKIKDRQGNWITADKTTILSDEVRNIYDFIENEGDEEALLEKCSPNIRRLYEEKKQRFTGSIEDPENRRAQKTLIKELYYLIYEENRHKQNIVEETIIHEIKNK
;
A
#
# COMPACT_ATOMS: atom_id res chain seq x y z
N MET A 1 38.28 9.34 26.08
CA MET A 1 37.27 9.50 27.15
C MET A 1 37.43 8.32 28.12
N ASN A 2 37.63 8.58 29.40
CA ASN A 2 37.83 7.54 30.40
C ASN A 2 36.48 6.84 30.67
N VAL A 3 36.39 5.54 30.43
CA VAL A 3 35.12 4.81 30.61
C VAL A 3 34.94 4.54 32.11
N PRO A 4 33.80 4.91 32.72
CA PRO A 4 33.58 4.64 34.14
C PRO A 4 33.61 3.14 34.41
N ASN A 5 34.29 2.74 35.49
CA ASN A 5 34.34 1.35 35.95
C ASN A 5 33.28 1.03 37.00
N TYR A 6 32.32 1.93 37.20
CA TYR A 6 31.28 1.81 38.22
C TYR A 6 29.94 2.30 37.67
N CYS A 7 28.87 1.55 37.95
CA CYS A 7 27.50 1.93 37.63
C CYS A 7 26.75 2.33 38.90
N GLU A 8 26.42 3.61 39.04
CA GLU A 8 25.62 4.16 40.15
C GLU A 8 24.19 3.59 40.19
N ILE A 9 23.54 3.47 39.02
CA ILE A 9 22.15 3.00 38.88
C ILE A 9 21.96 1.57 39.40
N CYS A 10 22.96 0.72 39.22
CA CYS A 10 22.92 -0.69 39.62
C CYS A 10 23.84 -1.00 40.81
N ASN A 11 24.56 -0.01 41.32
CA ASN A 11 25.56 -0.11 42.38
C ASN A 11 26.55 -1.29 42.21
N VAL A 12 27.17 -1.38 41.02
CA VAL A 12 28.11 -2.47 40.66
C VAL A 12 29.40 -1.94 40.05
N HIS A 13 30.51 -2.55 40.42
CA HIS A 13 31.86 -2.23 39.93
C HIS A 13 32.31 -3.23 38.87
N PHE A 14 33.04 -2.75 37.86
CA PHE A 14 33.53 -3.54 36.72
C PHE A 14 35.05 -3.44 36.62
N ASN A 15 35.71 -4.58 36.49
CA ASN A 15 37.17 -4.65 36.36
C ASN A 15 37.68 -4.27 34.96
N ARG A 16 36.77 -4.20 33.96
CA ARG A 16 37.11 -3.92 32.57
C ARG A 16 36.08 -2.96 31.96
N PRO A 17 36.52 -1.93 31.20
CA PRO A 17 35.63 -1.03 30.46
C PRO A 17 34.65 -1.72 29.51
N SER A 18 35.04 -2.85 28.91
CA SER A 18 34.17 -3.62 28.01
C SER A 18 32.96 -4.20 28.74
N HIS A 19 33.12 -4.65 29.97
CA HIS A 19 32.03 -5.24 30.76
C HIS A 19 31.04 -4.16 31.22
N TYR A 20 31.53 -2.96 31.53
CA TYR A 20 30.68 -1.80 31.79
C TYR A 20 29.81 -1.46 30.56
N ARG A 21 30.41 -1.44 29.36
CA ARG A 21 29.67 -1.17 28.10
C ARG A 21 28.63 -2.23 27.77
N GLU A 22 28.90 -3.50 28.08
CA GLU A 22 27.91 -4.58 27.95
C GLU A 22 26.80 -4.42 28.99
N HIS A 23 27.16 -4.11 30.25
CA HIS A 23 26.20 -3.93 31.34
C HIS A 23 25.13 -2.89 31.04
N ILE A 24 25.51 -1.70 30.56
CA ILE A 24 24.55 -0.60 30.29
C ILE A 24 23.53 -0.93 29.19
N LYS A 25 23.78 -1.95 28.37
CA LYS A 25 22.87 -2.42 27.31
C LYS A 25 21.91 -3.52 27.81
N THR A 26 22.14 -4.08 28.99
CA THR A 26 21.33 -5.19 29.49
C THR A 26 19.92 -4.73 29.86
N LYS A 27 18.93 -5.61 29.64
CA LYS A 27 17.53 -5.36 30.05
C LYS A 27 17.41 -4.99 31.54
N LYS A 28 18.23 -5.63 32.39
CA LYS A 28 18.27 -5.37 33.84
C LYS A 28 18.73 -3.94 34.14
N HIS A 29 19.79 -3.47 33.49
CA HIS A 29 20.25 -2.09 33.65
C HIS A 29 19.19 -1.08 33.17
N ILE A 30 18.61 -1.31 31.99
CA ILE A 30 17.55 -0.44 31.43
C ILE A 30 16.34 -0.37 32.37
N GLN A 31 15.93 -1.50 32.95
CA GLN A 31 14.81 -1.54 33.90
C GLN A 31 15.11 -0.79 35.19
N ASN A 32 16.32 -0.94 35.75
CA ASN A 32 16.75 -0.15 36.91
C ASN A 32 16.89 1.35 36.59
N LEU A 33 17.27 1.70 35.36
CA LEU A 33 17.33 3.09 34.87
C LEU A 33 15.94 3.73 34.81
N ILE A 34 14.96 2.99 34.29
CA ILE A 34 13.57 3.43 34.22
C ILE A 34 13.02 3.60 35.64
N SER A 35 13.25 2.63 36.52
CA SER A 35 12.82 2.71 37.92
C SER A 35 13.50 3.85 38.70
N ASN A 36 14.78 4.17 38.44
CA ASN A 36 15.49 5.29 39.07
C ASN A 36 15.08 6.67 38.51
N LYS A 37 14.71 6.77 37.21
CA LYS A 37 14.18 8.03 36.65
C LYS A 37 12.77 8.38 37.14
N MET A 38 12.12 7.49 37.90
CA MET A 38 10.86 7.73 38.60
C MET A 38 11.09 8.32 40.01
N GLU A 39 12.15 9.11 40.20
CA GLU A 39 12.21 10.03 41.34
C GLU A 39 11.07 11.05 41.21
N LYS A 40 10.08 10.86 42.10
CA LYS A 40 9.07 11.81 42.59
C LYS A 40 9.18 13.22 42.00
N ARG A 41 8.60 13.45 40.81
CA ARG A 41 8.05 14.78 40.52
C ARG A 41 6.76 14.90 41.31
N GLU A 42 6.53 16.05 41.93
CA GLU A 42 5.27 16.37 42.61
C GLU A 42 4.09 15.87 41.77
N ASP A 43 3.33 14.96 42.37
CA ASP A 43 2.24 14.25 41.72
C ASP A 43 1.28 15.27 41.09
N VAL A 44 1.11 15.24 39.77
CA VAL A 44 -0.09 15.86 39.17
C VAL A 44 -1.26 15.17 39.85
N PRO A 45 -2.10 15.89 40.64
CA PRO A 45 -3.18 15.26 41.38
C PRO A 45 -4.00 14.39 40.43
N TYR A 46 -4.29 13.15 40.84
CA TYR A 46 -5.02 12.18 40.03
C TYR A 46 -6.31 12.77 39.41
N ASP A 47 -6.95 13.68 40.14
CA ASP A 47 -8.14 14.41 39.70
C ASP A 47 -7.88 15.30 38.48
N ILE A 48 -6.72 15.98 38.39
CA ILE A 48 -6.34 16.79 37.22
C ILE A 48 -6.09 15.90 36.01
N PHE A 49 -5.39 14.78 36.20
CA PHE A 49 -5.14 13.82 35.11
C PHE A 49 -6.46 13.21 34.59
N LYS A 50 -7.36 12.84 35.50
CA LYS A 50 -8.70 12.32 35.19
C LYS A 50 -9.55 13.35 34.45
N GLN A 51 -9.53 14.61 34.91
CA GLN A 51 -10.26 15.71 34.26
C GLN A 51 -9.73 15.97 32.84
N LEU A 52 -8.41 15.94 32.65
CA LEU A 52 -7.78 16.13 31.35
C LEU A 52 -8.14 15.00 30.38
N CYS A 53 -8.06 13.74 30.81
CA CYS A 53 -8.50 12.59 30.00
C CYS A 53 -9.96 12.71 29.60
N GLN A 54 -10.82 13.16 30.51
CA GLN A 54 -12.25 13.33 30.23
C GLN A 54 -12.52 14.48 29.26
N GLN A 55 -11.75 15.57 29.32
CA GLN A 55 -11.82 16.64 28.32
C GLN A 55 -11.38 16.15 26.94
N PHE A 56 -10.31 15.36 26.85
CA PHE A 56 -9.86 14.76 25.59
C PHE A 56 -10.91 13.79 25.01
N ASP A 57 -11.52 12.95 25.84
CA ASP A 57 -12.58 12.03 25.41
C ASP A 57 -13.81 12.77 24.89
N ASN A 58 -14.19 13.88 25.54
CA ASN A 58 -15.30 14.71 25.09
C ASN A 58 -14.96 15.39 23.76
N LYS A 59 -13.76 15.95 23.61
CA LYS A 59 -13.32 16.56 22.35
C LYS A 59 -13.26 15.54 21.20
N LEU A 60 -12.82 14.31 21.49
CA LEU A 60 -12.83 13.21 20.52
C LEU A 60 -14.26 12.81 20.11
N LYS A 61 -15.23 12.86 21.03
CA LYS A 61 -16.63 12.60 20.71
C LYS A 61 -17.23 13.70 19.83
N GLU A 62 -16.98 14.97 20.16
CA GLU A 62 -17.40 16.13 19.36
C GLU A 62 -16.87 16.04 17.93
N LEU A 63 -15.56 15.83 17.78
CA LEU A 63 -14.91 15.76 16.47
C LEU A 63 -15.46 14.61 15.61
N LYS A 64 -15.74 13.45 16.24
CA LYS A 64 -16.38 12.31 15.56
C LYS A 64 -17.82 12.60 15.13
N GLN A 65 -18.53 13.45 15.87
CA GLN A 65 -19.90 13.83 15.55
C GLN A 65 -19.93 14.85 14.40
N GLU A 66 -19.06 15.86 14.44
CA GLU A 66 -18.90 16.84 13.36
C GLU A 66 -18.54 16.14 12.05
N LEU A 67 -17.58 15.21 12.08
CA LEU A 67 -17.20 14.42 10.91
C LEU A 67 -18.38 13.59 10.36
N ARG A 68 -19.21 13.00 11.22
CA ARG A 68 -20.41 12.25 10.80
C ARG A 68 -21.43 13.15 10.12
N GLN A 69 -21.67 14.34 10.66
CA GLN A 69 -22.59 15.31 10.08
C GLN A 69 -22.12 15.76 8.70
N GLU A 70 -20.82 16.04 8.54
CA GLU A 70 -20.26 16.40 7.23
C GLU A 70 -20.43 15.28 6.19
N PHE A 71 -20.25 14.02 6.60
CA PHE A 71 -20.49 12.87 5.71
C PHE A 71 -21.97 12.72 5.34
N GLU A 72 -22.89 12.87 6.29
CA GLU A 72 -24.33 12.79 6.04
C GLU A 72 -24.82 13.90 5.10
N GLU A 73 -24.30 15.12 5.25
CA GLU A 73 -24.60 16.23 4.33
C GLU A 73 -24.10 15.93 2.92
N LYS A 74 -22.87 15.40 2.77
CA LYS A 74 -22.31 15.01 1.47
C LYS A 74 -23.13 13.90 0.80
N ILE A 75 -23.55 12.87 1.54
CA ILE A 75 -24.41 11.80 1.03
C ILE A 75 -25.75 12.36 0.57
N THR A 76 -26.39 13.20 1.40
CA THR A 76 -27.67 13.82 1.07
C THR A 76 -27.58 14.67 -0.20
N ASN A 77 -26.50 15.42 -0.37
CA ASN A 77 -26.25 16.22 -1.56
C ASN A 77 -26.08 15.34 -2.81
N LEU A 78 -25.32 14.25 -2.71
CA LEU A 78 -25.17 13.28 -3.81
C LEU A 78 -26.51 12.62 -4.19
N GLU A 79 -27.31 12.21 -3.22
CA GLU A 79 -28.65 11.66 -3.46
C GLU A 79 -29.57 12.68 -4.14
N TYR A 80 -29.47 13.96 -3.75
CA TYR A 80 -30.22 15.03 -4.38
C TYR A 80 -29.79 15.29 -5.83
N GLN A 81 -28.49 15.22 -6.11
CA GLN A 81 -27.95 15.33 -7.48
C GLN A 81 -28.41 14.16 -8.35
N LEU A 82 -28.42 12.92 -7.83
CA LEU A 82 -28.93 11.74 -8.53
C LEU A 82 -30.43 11.81 -8.84
N LYS A 83 -31.22 12.44 -7.96
CA LYS A 83 -32.66 12.69 -8.22
C LYS A 83 -32.92 13.76 -9.28
N LYS A 84 -31.95 14.64 -9.55
CA LYS A 84 -32.04 15.73 -10.53
C LYS A 84 -31.57 15.35 -11.93
N THR A 85 -30.83 14.24 -12.09
CA THR A 85 -30.57 13.67 -13.42
C THR A 85 -31.88 13.18 -14.03
N PRO A 86 -32.24 13.59 -15.26
CA PRO A 86 -33.49 13.15 -15.88
C PRO A 86 -33.51 11.63 -15.99
N ASN A 87 -34.60 11.03 -15.51
CA ASN A 87 -34.91 9.62 -15.67
C ASN A 87 -34.69 9.21 -17.13
N ILE A 88 -33.69 8.38 -17.38
CA ILE A 88 -33.62 7.60 -18.62
C ILE A 88 -34.86 6.69 -18.55
N GLN A 89 -35.86 7.02 -19.37
CA GLN A 89 -37.03 6.17 -19.55
C GLN A 89 -36.54 4.82 -20.10
N ASN A 90 -36.48 3.80 -19.25
CA ASN A 90 -36.33 2.41 -19.66
C ASN A 90 -37.56 2.03 -20.49
N SER A 91 -37.48 2.27 -21.80
CA SER A 91 -38.35 1.61 -22.77
C SER A 91 -37.86 0.18 -22.88
N GLY A 92 -38.68 -0.76 -22.41
CA GLY A 92 -38.37 -2.18 -22.43
C GLY A 92 -38.13 -2.70 -23.85
N HIS A 93 -36.87 -3.02 -24.14
CA HIS A 93 -36.49 -3.95 -25.18
C HIS A 93 -35.44 -4.89 -24.59
N ILE A 94 -35.91 -5.99 -23.97
CA ILE A 94 -35.06 -7.08 -23.52
C ILE A 94 -34.70 -7.89 -24.77
N GLY A 95 -33.64 -7.49 -25.45
CA GLY A 95 -33.21 -8.12 -26.70
C GLY A 95 -31.93 -7.56 -27.32
N ASP A 96 -31.47 -6.38 -26.89
CA ASP A 96 -30.27 -5.78 -27.46
C ASP A 96 -29.02 -6.09 -26.61
N ASN A 97 -27.97 -6.57 -27.28
CA ASN A 97 -26.65 -6.75 -26.69
C ASN A 97 -26.19 -5.42 -26.05
N ILE A 98 -26.18 -5.34 -24.72
CA ILE A 98 -25.69 -4.18 -23.99
C ILE A 98 -24.19 -4.09 -24.27
N THR A 99 -23.82 -3.25 -25.24
CA THR A 99 -22.42 -2.93 -25.51
C THR A 99 -21.96 -1.92 -24.47
N VAL A 100 -21.38 -2.40 -23.37
CA VAL A 100 -20.76 -1.53 -22.36
C VAL A 100 -19.45 -0.99 -22.94
N ASN A 101 -19.43 0.28 -23.36
CA ASN A 101 -18.21 0.93 -23.82
C ASN A 101 -17.35 1.34 -22.62
N ILE A 102 -16.44 0.47 -22.19
CA ILE A 102 -15.52 0.75 -21.07
C ILE A 102 -14.37 1.62 -21.58
N GLN A 103 -14.27 2.85 -21.07
CA GLN A 103 -13.12 3.71 -21.32
C GLN A 103 -11.94 3.25 -20.47
N ILE A 104 -10.89 2.74 -21.11
CA ILE A 104 -9.66 2.31 -20.44
C ILE A 104 -8.77 3.53 -20.18
N ASN A 105 -8.32 3.69 -18.94
CA ASN A 105 -7.39 4.72 -18.51
C ASN A 105 -6.00 4.51 -19.13
N PRO A 106 -5.29 5.59 -19.50
CA PRO A 106 -3.88 5.52 -19.87
C PRO A 106 -3.03 4.86 -18.78
N HIS A 107 -1.92 4.23 -19.18
CA HIS A 107 -0.91 3.74 -18.25
C HIS A 107 -0.27 4.89 -17.46
N GLY A 108 -0.11 4.72 -16.15
CA GLY A 108 0.31 5.77 -15.20
C GLY A 108 -0.79 6.76 -14.83
N LYS A 109 -2.05 6.50 -15.23
CA LYS A 109 -3.25 7.28 -14.88
C LYS A 109 -4.36 6.38 -14.37
N GLU A 110 -3.99 5.29 -13.72
CA GLU A 110 -4.89 4.33 -13.12
C GLU A 110 -5.71 4.94 -11.97
N ASN A 111 -6.91 4.40 -11.78
CA ASN A 111 -7.73 4.66 -10.61
C ASN A 111 -7.19 3.86 -9.42
N TRP A 112 -6.73 4.54 -8.38
CA TRP A 112 -6.19 3.92 -7.16
C TRP A 112 -7.18 3.87 -5.99
N SER A 113 -8.35 4.52 -6.13
CA SER A 113 -9.28 4.77 -5.02
C SER A 113 -9.76 3.51 -4.30
N TYR A 114 -9.89 2.39 -5.02
CA TYR A 114 -10.34 1.11 -4.46
C TYR A 114 -9.22 0.28 -3.79
N ILE A 115 -7.96 0.62 -4.08
CA ILE A 115 -6.78 -0.03 -3.49
C ILE A 115 -6.39 0.64 -2.17
N LEU A 116 -6.53 1.97 -2.09
CA LEU A 116 -6.14 2.77 -0.93
C LEU A 116 -6.65 2.19 0.41
N PRO A 117 -7.94 1.80 0.56
CA PRO A 117 -8.45 1.21 1.81
C PRO A 117 -7.85 -0.17 2.16
N GLN A 118 -7.23 -0.85 1.19
CA GLN A 118 -6.66 -2.18 1.34
C GLN A 118 -5.15 -2.16 1.65
N LEU A 119 -4.46 -1.04 1.38
CA LEU A 119 -3.01 -0.88 1.60
C LEU A 119 -2.53 -1.32 2.99
N PRO A 120 -3.21 -1.00 4.12
CA PRO A 120 -2.75 -1.41 5.44
C PRO A 120 -2.65 -2.93 5.62
N LYS A 121 -3.47 -3.70 4.90
CA LYS A 121 -3.42 -5.17 4.89
C LYS A 121 -2.33 -5.68 3.95
N MET A 122 -2.14 -5.03 2.81
CA MET A 122 -1.17 -5.43 1.79
C MET A 122 0.27 -5.18 2.22
N ILE A 123 0.58 -4.04 2.85
CA ILE A 123 1.96 -3.70 3.30
C ILE A 123 2.53 -4.75 4.26
N LYS A 124 1.68 -5.36 5.10
CA LYS A 124 2.07 -6.45 6.00
C LYS A 124 2.59 -7.68 5.27
N LYS A 125 2.24 -7.85 4.00
CA LYS A 125 2.73 -8.90 3.09
C LYS A 125 3.86 -8.38 2.21
N THR A 126 4.81 -7.68 2.80
CA THR A 126 5.91 -7.00 2.12
C THR A 126 6.59 -7.83 1.02
N ASN A 127 6.73 -9.14 1.23
CA ASN A 127 7.38 -10.02 0.27
C ASN A 127 6.69 -10.06 -1.10
N VAL A 128 5.36 -9.99 -1.12
CA VAL A 128 4.51 -10.12 -2.32
C VAL A 128 3.75 -8.83 -2.64
N LEU A 129 4.07 -7.74 -1.94
CA LEU A 129 3.35 -6.47 -2.04
C LEU A 129 3.25 -5.96 -3.49
N ILE A 130 4.38 -5.86 -4.19
CA ILE A 130 4.43 -5.31 -5.54
C ILE A 130 3.65 -6.20 -6.55
N PRO A 131 3.87 -7.52 -6.63
CA PRO A 131 3.03 -8.38 -7.47
C PRO A 131 1.53 -8.34 -7.11
N GLU A 132 1.16 -8.29 -5.83
CA GLU A 132 -0.25 -8.16 -5.42
C GLU A 132 -0.85 -6.82 -5.86
N LEU A 133 -0.09 -5.71 -5.78
CA LEU A 133 -0.54 -4.39 -6.24
C LEU A 133 -0.69 -4.33 -7.75
N VAL A 134 0.28 -4.81 -8.53
CA VAL A 134 0.18 -4.87 -10.01
C VAL A 134 -1.06 -5.67 -10.41
N ARG A 135 -1.29 -6.83 -9.76
CA ARG A 135 -2.48 -7.64 -10.01
C ARG A 135 -3.77 -6.87 -9.69
N LYS A 136 -3.82 -6.20 -8.55
CA LYS A 136 -5.01 -5.45 -8.13
C LYS A 136 -5.24 -4.19 -8.94
N LEU A 137 -4.19 -3.53 -9.41
CA LEU A 137 -4.31 -2.31 -10.16
C LEU A 137 -4.76 -2.57 -11.61
N HIS A 138 -4.13 -3.53 -12.28
CA HIS A 138 -4.31 -3.71 -13.73
C HIS A 138 -5.18 -4.89 -14.15
N PHE A 139 -5.54 -5.78 -13.21
CA PHE A 139 -6.26 -7.03 -13.49
C PHE A 139 -7.43 -7.27 -12.54
N ASP A 140 -7.91 -6.25 -11.84
CA ASP A 140 -9.11 -6.41 -11.03
C ASP A 140 -10.37 -6.45 -11.90
N LYS A 141 -11.10 -7.56 -11.81
CA LYS A 141 -12.34 -7.79 -12.57
C LYS A 141 -13.41 -6.71 -12.39
N TYR A 142 -13.42 -5.99 -11.27
CA TYR A 142 -14.39 -4.93 -10.98
C TYR A 142 -13.90 -3.55 -11.41
N HIS A 143 -12.61 -3.42 -11.76
CA HIS A 143 -11.99 -2.18 -12.22
C HIS A 143 -11.39 -2.31 -13.62
N PRO A 144 -12.21 -2.63 -14.63
CA PRO A 144 -11.75 -2.83 -16.00
C PRO A 144 -11.21 -1.56 -16.65
N GLU A 145 -11.49 -0.37 -16.10
CA GLU A 145 -10.91 0.90 -16.54
C GLU A 145 -9.38 0.91 -16.44
N ASN A 146 -8.78 0.14 -15.53
CA ASN A 146 -7.32 0.07 -15.38
C ASN A 146 -6.67 -1.07 -16.19
N HIS A 147 -7.43 -1.81 -17.01
CA HIS A 147 -6.91 -2.90 -17.83
C HIS A 147 -6.09 -2.38 -19.03
N ASN A 148 -4.96 -1.73 -18.74
CA ASN A 148 -4.22 -0.86 -19.64
C ASN A 148 -2.79 -1.35 -19.96
N ILE A 149 -2.44 -2.58 -19.54
CA ILE A 149 -1.14 -3.24 -19.76
C ILE A 149 -1.36 -4.67 -20.27
N GLN A 150 -0.53 -5.10 -21.24
CA GLN A 150 -0.67 -6.42 -21.86
C GLN A 150 0.66 -7.02 -22.33
N VAL A 151 0.85 -8.31 -22.02
CA VAL A 151 1.90 -9.18 -22.58
C VAL A 151 1.24 -10.31 -23.37
N SER A 152 1.46 -10.33 -24.68
CA SER A 152 0.93 -11.37 -25.58
C SER A 152 1.92 -12.49 -25.86
N ASN A 153 3.22 -12.23 -25.75
CA ASN A 153 4.26 -13.21 -26.03
C ASN A 153 5.34 -13.15 -24.95
N ILE A 154 5.40 -14.20 -24.13
CA ILE A 154 6.33 -14.34 -23.01
C ILE A 154 7.82 -14.32 -23.42
N LYS A 155 8.14 -14.63 -24.68
CA LYS A 155 9.52 -14.58 -25.21
C LYS A 155 9.92 -13.20 -25.70
N SER A 156 8.97 -12.26 -25.77
CA SER A 156 9.24 -10.90 -26.23
C SER A 156 9.99 -10.09 -25.18
N ASN A 157 10.76 -9.10 -25.62
CA ASN A 157 11.27 -8.03 -24.75
C ASN A 157 10.31 -6.82 -24.71
N ARG A 158 9.13 -6.94 -25.33
CA ARG A 158 8.18 -5.85 -25.49
C ARG A 158 6.90 -6.10 -24.69
N ILE A 159 6.29 -5.01 -24.26
CA ILE A 159 5.00 -4.96 -23.57
C ILE A 159 4.10 -3.93 -24.25
N LYS A 160 2.78 -4.14 -24.21
CA LYS A 160 1.80 -3.18 -24.73
C LYS A 160 1.17 -2.41 -23.58
N ILE A 161 1.01 -1.10 -23.74
CA ILE A 161 0.34 -0.22 -22.78
C ILE A 161 -0.62 0.73 -23.50
N LYS A 162 -1.62 1.26 -22.78
CA LYS A 162 -2.44 2.38 -23.26
C LYS A 162 -1.69 3.69 -23.09
N ASP A 163 -1.52 4.44 -24.18
CA ASP A 163 -1.00 5.80 -24.14
C ASP A 163 -2.07 6.82 -23.66
N ARG A 164 -1.68 8.09 -23.57
CA ARG A 164 -2.57 9.18 -23.13
C ARG A 164 -3.72 9.46 -24.10
N GLN A 165 -3.61 9.02 -25.35
CA GLN A 165 -4.63 9.14 -26.38
C GLN A 165 -5.58 7.93 -26.39
N GLY A 166 -5.34 6.93 -25.52
CA GLY A 166 -6.13 5.70 -25.46
C GLY A 166 -5.74 4.68 -26.52
N ASN A 167 -4.61 4.83 -27.21
CA ASN A 167 -4.11 3.86 -28.18
C ASN A 167 -3.20 2.82 -27.51
N TRP A 168 -3.19 1.60 -28.04
CA TRP A 168 -2.25 0.58 -27.61
C TRP A 168 -0.90 0.80 -28.30
N ILE A 169 0.12 1.14 -27.51
CA ILE A 169 1.51 1.29 -27.99
C ILE A 169 2.37 0.15 -27.45
N THR A 170 3.46 -0.15 -28.15
CA THR A 170 4.40 -1.20 -27.74
C THR A 170 5.71 -0.60 -27.28
N ALA A 171 6.11 -0.88 -26.04
CA ALA A 171 7.30 -0.34 -25.39
C ALA A 171 8.26 -1.44 -24.89
N ASP A 172 9.46 -1.04 -24.44
CA ASP A 172 10.42 -1.94 -23.78
C ASP A 172 9.88 -2.38 -22.42
N LYS A 173 9.90 -3.69 -22.14
CA LYS A 173 9.32 -4.23 -20.91
C LYS A 173 10.10 -3.82 -19.65
N THR A 174 11.41 -3.66 -19.76
CA THR A 174 12.26 -3.36 -18.60
C THR A 174 11.99 -1.94 -18.15
N THR A 175 11.90 -1.00 -19.10
CA THR A 175 11.54 0.39 -18.81
C THR A 175 10.16 0.47 -18.16
N ILE A 176 9.12 -0.05 -18.82
CA ILE A 176 7.74 0.06 -18.32
C ILE A 176 7.58 -0.57 -16.94
N LEU A 177 8.11 -1.77 -16.71
CA LEU A 177 7.95 -2.44 -15.42
C LEU A 177 8.83 -1.84 -14.33
N SER A 178 9.99 -1.25 -14.66
CA SER A 178 10.78 -0.51 -13.68
C SER A 178 10.04 0.76 -13.24
N ASP A 179 9.45 1.47 -14.19
CA ASP A 179 8.67 2.67 -13.92
C ASP A 179 7.41 2.34 -13.14
N GLU A 180 6.74 1.22 -13.45
CA GLU A 180 5.59 0.74 -12.69
C GLU A 180 5.93 0.49 -11.21
N VAL A 181 7.07 -0.18 -10.95
CA VAL A 181 7.54 -0.40 -9.57
C VAL A 181 7.82 0.91 -8.85
N ARG A 182 8.41 1.91 -9.53
CA ARG A 182 8.64 3.24 -8.94
C ARG A 182 7.31 3.94 -8.65
N ASN A 183 6.40 3.97 -9.61
CA ASN A 183 5.08 4.58 -9.47
C ASN A 183 4.30 3.99 -8.28
N ILE A 184 4.39 2.67 -8.07
CA ILE A 184 3.77 2.01 -6.92
C ILE A 184 4.33 2.55 -5.60
N TYR A 185 5.66 2.64 -5.47
CA TYR A 185 6.27 3.17 -4.25
C TYR A 185 6.00 4.65 -4.07
N ASP A 186 6.04 5.45 -5.14
CA ASP A 186 5.69 6.87 -5.12
C ASP A 186 4.23 7.07 -4.68
N PHE A 187 3.31 6.22 -5.15
CA PHE A 187 1.92 6.24 -4.73
C PHE A 187 1.77 5.91 -3.24
N ILE A 188 2.44 4.87 -2.75
CA ILE A 188 2.39 4.49 -1.33
C ILE A 188 2.95 5.61 -0.44
N GLU A 189 4.04 6.24 -0.86
CA GLU A 189 4.68 7.33 -0.12
C GLU A 189 3.79 8.57 -0.04
N ASN A 190 3.22 9.00 -1.16
CA ASN A 190 2.49 10.25 -1.24
C ASN A 190 1.00 10.12 -0.89
N GLU A 191 0.30 9.18 -1.52
CA GLU A 191 -1.16 9.04 -1.39
C GLU A 191 -1.53 8.03 -0.29
N GLY A 192 -0.66 7.03 -0.08
CA GLY A 192 -0.88 5.96 0.91
C GLY A 192 -0.56 6.35 2.36
N ASP A 193 0.15 7.47 2.57
CA ASP A 193 0.76 7.84 3.86
C ASP A 193 1.64 6.71 4.41
N GLU A 194 2.77 6.47 3.72
CA GLU A 194 3.69 5.36 4.00
C GLU A 194 4.10 5.30 5.48
N GLU A 195 4.44 6.43 6.09
CA GLU A 195 4.87 6.44 7.50
C GLU A 195 3.74 5.99 8.42
N ALA A 196 2.52 6.50 8.25
CA ALA A 196 1.38 6.06 9.06
C ALA A 196 1.01 4.59 8.85
N LEU A 197 1.26 4.03 7.65
CA LEU A 197 1.11 2.61 7.39
C LEU A 197 2.18 1.78 8.12
N LEU A 198 3.43 2.23 8.11
CA LEU A 198 4.57 1.54 8.71
C LEU A 198 4.59 1.65 10.25
N GLU A 199 4.11 2.74 10.84
CA GLU A 199 3.93 2.87 12.31
C GLU A 199 3.00 1.80 12.88
N LYS A 200 2.00 1.39 12.10
CA LYS A 200 1.03 0.33 12.48
C LYS A 200 1.58 -1.08 12.24
N CYS A 201 2.79 -1.20 11.68
CA CYS A 201 3.44 -2.47 11.40
C CYS A 201 4.46 -2.84 12.49
N SER A 202 4.78 -4.14 12.58
CA SER A 202 5.87 -4.57 13.48
C SER A 202 7.23 -4.08 12.97
N PRO A 203 8.24 -3.89 13.85
CA PRO A 203 9.58 -3.46 13.44
C PRO A 203 10.21 -4.33 12.34
N ASN A 204 9.93 -5.64 12.35
CA ASN A 204 10.41 -6.56 11.33
C ASN A 204 9.79 -6.31 9.96
N ILE A 205 8.49 -6.01 9.91
CA ILE A 205 7.79 -5.68 8.66
C ILE A 205 8.28 -4.34 8.12
N ARG A 206 8.43 -3.33 8.99
CA ARG A 206 8.99 -2.02 8.62
C ARG A 206 10.37 -2.17 7.98
N ARG A 207 11.29 -2.84 8.67
CA ARG A 207 12.64 -3.10 8.15
C ARG A 207 12.62 -3.83 6.81
N LEU A 208 11.82 -4.90 6.68
CA LEU A 208 11.73 -5.66 5.44
C LEU A 208 11.18 -4.82 4.28
N TYR A 209 10.23 -3.92 4.56
CA TYR A 209 9.66 -3.01 3.58
C TYR A 209 10.71 -2.02 3.09
N GLU A 210 11.39 -1.35 4.02
CA GLU A 210 12.45 -0.39 3.70
C GLU A 210 13.59 -1.06 2.90
N GLU A 211 14.04 -2.25 3.31
CA GLU A 211 15.05 -3.04 2.58
C GLU A 211 14.60 -3.38 1.15
N LYS A 212 13.32 -3.75 0.96
CA LYS A 212 12.77 -4.06 -0.38
C LYS A 212 12.58 -2.81 -1.23
N LYS A 213 12.09 -1.70 -0.65
CA LYS A 213 11.96 -0.41 -1.33
C LYS A 213 13.32 0.03 -1.85
N GLN A 214 14.34 0.04 -0.98
CA GLN A 214 15.72 0.37 -1.36
C GLN A 214 16.24 -0.53 -2.50
N ARG A 215 16.02 -1.85 -2.43
CA ARG A 215 16.48 -2.78 -3.47
C ARG A 215 15.81 -2.55 -4.82
N PHE A 216 14.52 -2.23 -4.81
CA PHE A 216 13.73 -2.12 -6.03
C PHE A 216 13.77 -0.72 -6.66
N THR A 217 14.02 0.33 -5.89
CA THR A 217 14.09 1.72 -6.40
C THR A 217 15.51 2.30 -6.42
N GLY A 218 16.46 1.65 -5.73
CA GLY A 218 17.85 2.08 -5.65
C GLY A 218 18.63 1.97 -6.97
N SER A 219 19.87 2.49 -6.96
CA SER A 219 20.75 2.51 -8.14
C SER A 219 21.01 1.12 -8.71
N ILE A 220 20.99 1.00 -10.04
CA ILE A 220 21.31 -0.23 -10.79
C ILE A 220 22.82 -0.53 -10.84
N GLU A 221 23.65 0.42 -10.43
CA GLU A 221 25.10 0.21 -10.31
C GLU A 221 25.40 -0.78 -9.17
N ASP A 222 24.62 -0.70 -8.09
CA ASP A 222 24.65 -1.67 -7.00
C ASP A 222 24.25 -3.08 -7.51
N PRO A 223 25.13 -4.09 -7.38
CA PRO A 223 24.85 -5.44 -7.86
C PRO A 223 23.66 -6.14 -7.20
N GLU A 224 23.39 -5.87 -5.92
CA GLU A 224 22.24 -6.44 -5.21
C GLU A 224 20.94 -5.85 -5.75
N ASN A 225 20.88 -4.53 -5.87
CA ASN A 225 19.71 -3.83 -6.42
C ASN A 225 19.43 -4.28 -7.85
N ARG A 226 20.47 -4.32 -8.70
CA ARG A 226 20.36 -4.78 -10.09
C ARG A 226 19.81 -6.20 -10.18
N ARG A 227 20.28 -7.11 -9.32
CA ARG A 227 19.79 -8.50 -9.28
C ARG A 227 18.34 -8.57 -8.80
N ALA A 228 18.00 -7.81 -7.75
CA ALA A 228 16.66 -7.76 -7.19
C ALA A 228 15.65 -7.21 -8.21
N GLN A 229 15.94 -6.08 -8.83
CA GLN A 229 15.11 -5.45 -9.87
C GLN A 229 14.93 -6.38 -11.08
N LYS A 230 16.01 -6.98 -11.59
CA LYS A 230 15.92 -7.94 -12.71
C LYS A 230 15.03 -9.13 -12.37
N THR A 231 15.10 -9.62 -11.13
CA THR A 231 14.27 -10.74 -10.66
C THR A 231 12.80 -10.34 -10.57
N LEU A 232 12.50 -9.18 -9.97
CA LEU A 232 11.15 -8.65 -9.84
C LEU A 232 10.53 -8.33 -11.21
N ILE A 233 11.26 -7.67 -12.12
CA ILE A 233 10.78 -7.38 -13.48
C ILE A 233 10.43 -8.67 -14.21
N LYS A 234 11.24 -9.71 -14.05
CA LYS A 234 10.93 -11.03 -14.60
C LYS A 234 9.61 -11.53 -14.01
N GLU A 235 9.48 -11.59 -12.68
CA GLU A 235 8.26 -12.03 -11.99
C GLU A 235 7.01 -11.28 -12.46
N LEU A 236 7.05 -9.95 -12.51
CA LEU A 236 5.94 -9.11 -12.97
C LEU A 236 5.57 -9.39 -14.42
N TYR A 237 6.56 -9.58 -15.30
CA TYR A 237 6.32 -9.91 -16.69
C TYR A 237 5.61 -11.26 -16.87
N TYR A 238 6.00 -12.27 -16.08
CA TYR A 238 5.31 -13.57 -16.05
C TYR A 238 3.88 -13.44 -15.51
N LEU A 239 3.70 -12.70 -14.40
CA LEU A 239 2.39 -12.44 -13.81
C LEU A 239 1.43 -11.82 -14.83
N ILE A 240 1.86 -10.75 -15.51
CA ILE A 240 1.02 -10.05 -16.50
C ILE A 240 0.63 -11.00 -17.64
N TYR A 241 1.58 -11.81 -18.13
CA TYR A 241 1.32 -12.79 -19.17
C TYR A 241 0.27 -13.84 -18.73
N GLU A 242 0.39 -14.36 -17.50
CA GLU A 242 -0.57 -15.33 -16.95
C GLU A 242 -1.97 -14.73 -16.82
N GLU A 243 -2.10 -13.53 -16.25
CA GLU A 243 -3.38 -12.83 -16.11
C GLU A 243 -4.02 -12.55 -17.48
N ASN A 244 -3.23 -12.15 -18.48
CA ASN A 244 -3.73 -11.96 -19.84
C ASN A 244 -4.19 -13.27 -20.49
N ARG A 245 -3.46 -14.37 -20.29
CA ARG A 245 -3.83 -15.68 -20.84
C ARG A 245 -5.10 -16.22 -20.18
N HIS A 246 -5.24 -16.11 -18.87
CA HIS A 246 -6.46 -16.51 -18.17
C HIS A 246 -7.69 -15.75 -18.69
N LYS A 247 -7.54 -14.43 -18.91
CA LYS A 247 -8.62 -13.61 -19.48
C LYS A 247 -9.02 -14.09 -20.89
N GLN A 248 -8.07 -14.49 -21.73
CA GLN A 248 -8.37 -15.04 -23.06
C GLN A 248 -9.12 -16.38 -22.97
N ASN A 249 -8.67 -17.31 -22.13
CA ASN A 249 -9.32 -18.60 -21.95
C ASN A 249 -10.78 -18.47 -21.49
N ILE A 250 -11.06 -17.57 -20.54
CA ILE A 250 -12.43 -17.33 -20.05
C ILE A 250 -13.35 -16.83 -21.17
N VAL A 251 -12.83 -15.94 -22.03
CA VAL A 251 -13.59 -15.43 -23.19
C VAL A 251 -13.86 -16.56 -24.19
N GLU A 252 -12.87 -17.39 -24.50
CA GLU A 252 -13.03 -18.53 -25.41
C GLU A 252 -14.04 -19.56 -24.88
N GLU A 253 -13.97 -19.91 -23.59
CA GLU A 253 -14.92 -20.83 -22.94
C GLU A 253 -16.36 -20.29 -22.98
N THR A 254 -16.53 -18.98 -22.72
CA THR A 254 -17.85 -18.32 -22.76
C THR A 254 -18.45 -18.36 -24.16
N ILE A 255 -17.65 -18.03 -25.18
CA ILE A 255 -18.08 -18.07 -26.59
C ILE A 255 -18.46 -19.51 -26.99
N ILE A 256 -17.67 -20.51 -26.61
CA ILE A 256 -17.97 -21.92 -26.90
C ILE A 256 -19.27 -22.37 -26.23
N HIS A 257 -19.53 -21.94 -24.99
CA HIS A 257 -20.77 -22.25 -24.29
C HIS A 257 -21.99 -21.62 -24.97
N GLU A 258 -21.89 -20.36 -25.39
CA GLU A 258 -22.95 -19.65 -26.12
C GLU A 258 -23.25 -20.29 -27.49
N ILE A 259 -22.22 -20.75 -28.21
CA ILE A 259 -22.40 -21.44 -29.50
C ILE A 259 -23.06 -22.82 -29.31
N LYS A 260 -22.76 -23.54 -28.23
CA LYS A 260 -23.34 -24.87 -27.95
C LYS A 260 -24.79 -24.83 -27.47
N ASN A 261 -25.24 -23.69 -26.93
CA ASN A 261 -26.58 -23.51 -26.38
C ASN A 261 -27.52 -22.70 -27.29
N LYS A 262 -27.09 -22.42 -28.52
CA LYS A 262 -27.93 -21.92 -29.63
C LYS A 262 -28.21 -23.06 -30.60
#